data_AF-A0A7W7AN03-F1
#
_entry.id   AF-A0A7W7AN03-F1
#
_cell.length_a   1.000
_cell.length_b   1.000
_cell.length_c   1.000
_cell.angle_alpha   90.00
_cell.angle_beta   90.00
_cell.angle_gamma   90.00
#
_symmetry.space_group_name_H-M   'P 1'
#
loop_
_entity.id
_entity.type
_entity.pdbx_description
1 polymer ?
#
loop_
_entity_poly.entity_id
_entity_poly.type
_entity_poly.pdbx_seq_one_letter_code
_entity_poly.pdbx_strand_id
1 'polypeptide(L)'
;MAAATRDLSPPAHVKFRTADWPFWDAIIKERAKGEWSEADLVVAANLARAMADAERIAEMTTGRNGAVKIQTLMNSIAASDKLARRIVTLRRALQIDSRAKHGEQRDVDKRRAQAMEIEGGHNPLADDEDGLLARPPTIQ
;
A
#
# COMPACT_ATOMS: atom_id res chain seq x y z
N MET A 1 -10.98 15.89 20.49
CA MET A 1 -10.78 14.51 21.00
C MET A 1 -11.37 13.55 19.97
N ALA A 2 -10.59 12.51 19.64
CA ALA A 2 -10.93 11.33 18.82
C ALA A 2 -11.03 11.50 17.29
N ALA A 3 -9.90 11.34 16.61
CA ALA A 3 -9.85 10.45 15.45
C ALA A 3 -8.95 9.30 15.85
N ALA A 4 -9.55 8.24 16.39
CA ALA A 4 -8.82 7.02 16.75
C ALA A 4 -8.11 6.51 15.50
N THR A 5 -6.78 6.60 15.52
CA THR A 5 -5.89 6.07 14.49
C THR A 5 -6.12 4.57 14.40
N ARG A 6 -7.04 4.15 13.54
CA ARG A 6 -7.27 2.74 13.25
C ARG A 6 -6.04 2.28 12.49
N ASP A 7 -5.17 1.53 13.16
CA ASP A 7 -4.02 0.96 12.48
C ASP A 7 -4.54 -0.08 11.50
N LEU A 8 -4.38 0.19 10.21
CA LEU A 8 -4.95 -0.62 9.14
C LEU A 8 -4.34 -2.02 9.23
N SER A 9 -5.21 -3.00 9.49
CA SER A 9 -4.83 -4.39 9.67
C SER A 9 -5.49 -5.24 8.59
N PRO A 10 -4.83 -6.34 8.16
CA PRO A 10 -5.46 -7.31 7.27
C PRO A 10 -6.78 -7.82 7.86
N PRO A 11 -7.85 -7.99 7.05
CA PRO A 11 -9.11 -8.51 7.55
C PRO A 11 -8.96 -9.92 8.13
N ALA A 12 -9.60 -10.19 9.27
CA ALA A 12 -9.43 -11.45 10.01
C ALA A 12 -9.82 -12.71 9.23
N HIS A 13 -10.71 -12.58 8.24
CA HIS A 13 -11.13 -13.69 7.39
C HIS A 13 -10.13 -14.01 6.26
N VAL A 14 -9.07 -13.23 6.09
CA VAL A 14 -8.00 -13.47 5.12
C VAL A 14 -6.81 -14.13 5.83
N LYS A 15 -6.39 -15.30 5.35
CA LYS A 15 -5.14 -15.92 5.83
C LYS A 15 -3.97 -14.99 5.56
N PHE A 16 -3.16 -14.67 6.57
CA PHE A 16 -2.04 -13.75 6.50
C PHE A 16 -0.84 -14.30 7.29
N ARG A 17 0.36 -14.27 6.73
CA ARG A 17 1.59 -14.89 7.28
C ARG A 17 2.61 -13.81 7.66
N THR A 18 3.58 -14.18 8.48
CA THR A 18 4.66 -13.27 8.88
C THR A 18 5.42 -12.66 7.69
N ALA A 19 5.67 -13.46 6.65
CA ALA A 19 6.37 -13.02 5.45
C ALA A 19 5.56 -12.02 4.57
N ASP A 20 4.24 -11.89 4.81
CA ASP A 20 3.38 -11.00 4.02
C ASP A 20 3.43 -9.54 4.54
N TRP A 21 3.84 -9.32 5.80
CA TRP A 21 3.84 -8.00 6.45
C TRP A 21 4.67 -6.92 5.72
N PRO A 22 5.92 -7.19 5.31
CA PRO A 22 6.71 -6.16 4.62
C PRO A 22 6.03 -5.64 3.35
N PHE A 23 5.33 -6.51 2.64
CA PHE A 23 4.57 -6.14 1.44
C PHE A 23 3.28 -5.40 1.78
N TRP A 24 2.57 -5.81 2.83
CA TRP A 24 1.39 -5.09 3.31
C TRP A 24 1.72 -3.66 3.72
N ASP A 25 2.78 -3.48 4.51
CA ASP A 25 3.20 -2.15 4.97
C ASP A 25 3.54 -1.23 3.78
N ALA A 26 4.15 -1.78 2.74
CA ALA A 26 4.42 -1.05 1.50
C ALA A 26 3.13 -0.67 0.76
N ILE A 27 2.17 -1.60 0.62
CA ILE A 27 0.92 -1.39 -0.09
C ILE A 27 0.03 -0.36 0.62
N ILE A 28 -0.10 -0.46 1.94
CA ILE A 28 -0.98 0.43 2.72
C ILE A 28 -0.48 1.88 2.72
N LYS A 29 0.84 2.10 2.58
CA LYS A 29 1.44 3.44 2.49
C LYS A 29 1.17 4.17 1.17
N GLU A 30 0.65 3.48 0.14
CA GLU A 30 0.38 4.07 -1.18
C GLU A 30 -0.84 5.03 -1.19
N ARG A 31 -1.69 4.97 -0.16
CA ARG A 31 -2.89 5.81 -0.03
C ARG A 31 -3.10 6.21 1.44
N ALA A 32 -3.71 7.37 1.69
CA ALA A 32 -4.06 7.83 3.04
C ALA A 32 -4.95 6.82 3.76
N LYS A 33 -4.85 6.73 5.10
CA LYS A 33 -5.53 5.69 5.88
C LYS A 33 -7.06 5.72 5.68
N GLY A 34 -7.63 6.91 5.54
CA GLY A 34 -9.06 7.11 5.28
C GLY A 34 -9.57 6.67 3.90
N GLU A 35 -8.69 6.41 2.92
CA GLU A 35 -9.07 6.01 1.56
C GLU A 35 -9.29 4.50 1.41
N TRP A 36 -8.94 3.70 2.41
CA TRP A 36 -9.04 2.25 2.33
C TRP A 36 -10.43 1.74 2.73
N SER A 37 -11.16 1.15 1.79
CA SER A 37 -12.36 0.38 2.11
C SER A 37 -12.01 -1.02 2.63
N GLU A 38 -12.94 -1.67 3.32
CA GLU A 38 -12.74 -3.08 3.76
C GLU A 38 -12.48 -4.01 2.57
N ALA A 39 -13.17 -3.79 1.45
CA ALA A 39 -12.93 -4.54 0.21
C ALA A 39 -11.50 -4.32 -0.33
N ASP A 40 -10.99 -3.08 -0.27
CA ASP A 40 -9.60 -2.80 -0.64
C ASP A 40 -8.60 -3.51 0.27
N LEU A 41 -8.87 -3.59 1.58
CA LEU A 41 -7.99 -4.30 2.52
C LEU A 41 -7.93 -5.80 2.21
N VAL A 42 -9.02 -6.41 1.73
CA VAL A 42 -9.01 -7.81 1.25
C VAL A 42 -8.14 -7.95 0.00
N VAL A 43 -8.23 -7.03 -0.95
CA VAL A 43 -7.41 -7.03 -2.17
C VAL A 43 -5.94 -6.78 -1.82
N ALA A 44 -5.64 -5.84 -0.93
CA ALA A 44 -4.29 -5.54 -0.45
C ALA A 44 -3.64 -6.73 0.26
N ALA A 45 -4.39 -7.43 1.12
CA ALA A 45 -3.89 -8.63 1.80
C ALA A 45 -3.56 -9.75 0.80
N ASN A 46 -4.40 -9.93 -0.23
CA ASN A 46 -4.14 -10.89 -1.29
C ASN A 46 -2.95 -10.49 -2.18
N LEU A 47 -2.74 -9.19 -2.42
CA LEU A 47 -1.60 -8.66 -3.14
C LEU A 47 -0.30 -8.91 -2.38
N ALA A 48 -0.27 -8.57 -1.08
CA ALA A 48 0.89 -8.80 -0.21
C ALA A 48 1.32 -10.27 -0.23
N ARG A 49 0.36 -11.19 -0.12
CA ARG A 49 0.61 -12.64 -0.22
C ARG A 49 1.17 -13.07 -1.56
N ALA A 50 0.62 -12.56 -2.66
CA ALA A 50 1.09 -12.91 -3.99
C ALA A 50 2.54 -12.43 -4.21
N MET A 51 2.89 -11.25 -3.68
CA MET A 51 4.27 -10.73 -3.70
C MET A 51 5.21 -11.59 -2.84
N ALA A 52 4.80 -11.97 -1.64
CA ALA A 52 5.59 -12.86 -0.77
C ALA A 52 5.78 -14.27 -1.39
N ASP A 53 4.75 -14.81 -2.05
CA ASP A 53 4.85 -16.09 -2.75
C ASP A 53 5.82 -16.01 -3.95
N ALA A 54 5.81 -14.88 -4.67
CA ALA A 54 6.73 -14.65 -5.78
C ALA A 54 8.18 -14.56 -5.29
N GLU A 55 8.42 -13.84 -4.18
CA GLU A 55 9.75 -13.74 -3.56
C GLU A 55 10.25 -15.11 -3.09
N ARG A 56 9.39 -15.89 -2.44
CA ARG A 56 9.73 -17.26 -2.02
C ARG A 56 10.12 -18.15 -3.19
N ILE A 57 9.44 -18.04 -4.34
CA ILE A 57 9.83 -18.77 -5.55
C ILE A 57 11.20 -18.28 -6.04
N ALA A 58 11.44 -16.97 -6.05
CA ALA A 58 12.72 -16.40 -6.43
C ALA A 58 13.87 -16.94 -5.54
N GLU A 59 13.69 -16.94 -4.21
CA GLU A 59 14.63 -17.52 -3.24
C GLU A 59 14.89 -19.02 -3.45
N MET A 60 13.88 -19.79 -3.85
CA MET A 60 14.06 -21.21 -4.16
C MET A 60 14.87 -21.42 -5.44
N THR A 61 14.68 -20.54 -6.43
CA THR A 61 15.38 -20.61 -7.71
C THR A 61 16.80 -20.07 -7.63
N THR A 62 17.04 -19.06 -6.79
CA THR A 62 18.33 -18.40 -6.60
C THR A 62 18.83 -18.73 -5.21
N GLY A 63 19.81 -19.62 -5.10
CA GLY A 63 20.41 -19.98 -3.82
C GLY A 63 21.06 -18.77 -3.12
N ARG A 64 21.37 -18.90 -1.82
CA ARG A 64 21.98 -17.83 -1.00
C ARG A 64 23.29 -17.23 -1.54
N ASN A 65 23.96 -17.92 -2.45
CA ASN A 65 25.19 -17.50 -3.12
C ASN A 65 24.97 -16.92 -4.53
N GLY A 66 23.71 -16.69 -4.93
CA GLY A 66 23.36 -16.28 -6.29
C GLY A 66 23.35 -17.42 -7.32
N ALA A 67 23.62 -18.66 -6.91
CA ALA A 67 23.60 -19.79 -7.84
C ALA A 67 22.16 -20.17 -8.20
N VAL A 68 21.86 -20.20 -9.50
CA VAL A 68 20.54 -20.55 -10.02
C VAL A 68 20.39 -22.06 -10.11
N LYS A 69 19.34 -22.60 -9.47
CA LYS A 69 18.95 -24.00 -9.58
C LYS A 69 18.09 -24.19 -10.83
N ILE A 70 18.71 -24.49 -11.96
CA ILE A 70 18.05 -24.59 -13.28
C ILE A 70 16.83 -25.52 -13.24
N GLN A 71 16.93 -26.69 -12.61
CA GLN A 71 15.79 -27.61 -12.50
C GLN A 71 14.61 -27.02 -11.71
N THR A 72 14.89 -26.35 -10.60
CA THR A 72 13.86 -25.68 -9.77
C THR A 72 13.22 -24.52 -10.52
N LEU A 73 14.02 -23.74 -11.26
CA LEU A 73 13.56 -22.65 -12.10
C LEU A 73 12.61 -23.13 -13.21
N MET A 74 13.00 -24.16 -13.97
CA MET A 74 12.14 -24.71 -15.02
C MET A 74 10.80 -25.21 -14.47
N ASN A 75 10.81 -25.82 -13.28
CA ASN A 75 9.60 -26.33 -12.64
C ASN A 75 8.70 -25.21 -12.06
N SER A 76 9.27 -24.03 -11.75
CA SER A 76 8.54 -22.93 -11.10
C SER A 76 8.13 -21.79 -12.06
N ILE A 77 8.66 -21.77 -13.29
CA ILE A 77 8.47 -20.66 -14.24
C ILE A 77 6.98 -20.33 -14.50
N ALA A 78 6.14 -21.35 -14.65
CA ALA A 78 4.72 -21.18 -14.88
C ALA A 78 3.98 -20.64 -13.64
N ALA A 79 4.40 -21.03 -12.44
CA ALA A 79 3.85 -20.49 -11.20
C ALA A 79 4.28 -19.02 -11.01
N SER A 80 5.54 -18.70 -11.32
CA SER A 80 6.07 -17.34 -11.29
C SER A 80 5.32 -16.41 -12.25
N ASP A 81 5.08 -16.81 -13.49
CA ASP A 81 4.33 -16.00 -14.47
C ASP A 81 2.87 -15.77 -14.01
N LYS A 82 2.22 -16.80 -13.47
CA LYS A 82 0.86 -16.66 -12.91
C LYS A 82 0.82 -15.67 -11.74
N LEU A 83 1.79 -15.71 -10.84
CA LEU A 83 1.88 -14.77 -9.73
C LEU A 83 2.15 -13.35 -10.21
N ALA A 84 3.07 -13.16 -11.16
CA ALA A 84 3.36 -11.85 -11.75
C ALA A 84 2.10 -11.22 -12.37
N ARG A 85 1.34 -11.99 -13.16
CA ARG A 85 0.06 -11.53 -13.73
C ARG A 85 -0.96 -11.19 -12.64
N ARG A 86 -1.10 -12.05 -11.63
CA ARG A 86 -2.01 -11.82 -10.50
C ARG A 86 -1.65 -10.54 -9.74
N ILE A 87 -0.36 -10.28 -9.49
CA ILE A 87 0.13 -9.07 -8.83
C ILE A 87 -0.28 -7.83 -9.62
N VAL A 88 -0.07 -7.82 -10.94
CA VAL A 88 -0.48 -6.70 -11.81
C VAL A 88 -2.00 -6.50 -11.76
N THR A 89 -2.79 -7.57 -11.84
CA THR A 89 -4.26 -7.47 -11.75
C THR A 89 -4.73 -6.89 -10.41
N LEU A 90 -4.15 -7.32 -9.29
CA LEU A 90 -4.51 -6.84 -7.96
C LEU A 90 -4.08 -5.37 -7.74
N ARG A 91 -2.92 -4.96 -8.25
CA ARG A 91 -2.48 -3.54 -8.22
C ARG A 91 -3.43 -2.64 -9.00
N ARG A 92 -3.88 -3.08 -10.17
CA ARG A 92 -4.89 -2.37 -10.96
C ARG A 92 -6.24 -2.27 -10.25
N ALA A 93 -6.67 -3.33 -9.57
CA ALA A 93 -7.91 -3.32 -8.79
C ALA A 93 -7.87 -2.27 -7.67
N LEU A 94 -6.71 -2.03 -7.07
CA LEU A 94 -6.49 -0.99 -6.06
C LEU A 94 -6.24 0.41 -6.64
N GLN A 95 -6.18 0.55 -7.98
CA GLN A 95 -5.85 1.80 -8.67
C GLN A 95 -4.51 2.43 -8.21
N ILE A 96 -3.55 1.61 -7.80
CA ILE A 96 -2.19 2.05 -7.40
C ILE A 96 -1.32 2.35 -8.64
N ASP A 97 -1.73 1.88 -9.81
CA ASP A 97 -1.03 2.12 -11.09
C ASP A 97 -1.38 3.51 -11.67
N SER A 98 -0.90 4.57 -11.01
CA SER A 98 -1.16 5.97 -11.38
C SER A 98 -0.39 6.48 -12.60
N ARG A 99 0.60 5.73 -13.12
CA ARG A 99 1.47 6.23 -14.20
C ARG A 99 0.84 6.33 -15.60
N ALA A 100 -0.41 5.92 -15.80
CA ALA A 100 -0.99 5.76 -17.15
C ALA A 100 -1.99 6.85 -17.61
N LYS A 101 -2.34 7.86 -16.81
CA LYS A 101 -3.33 8.90 -17.22
C LYS A 101 -2.85 10.32 -16.91
N HIS A 102 -2.07 10.88 -17.84
CA HIS A 102 -1.27 12.12 -17.76
C HIS A 102 -2.00 13.48 -17.54
N GLY A 103 -3.20 13.54 -16.97
CA GLY A 103 -3.90 14.81 -16.70
C GLY A 103 -4.47 14.88 -15.30
N GLU A 104 -5.41 13.99 -15.02
CA GLU A 104 -6.22 13.93 -13.81
C GLU A 104 -5.44 13.41 -12.59
N GLN A 105 -4.39 12.62 -12.84
CA GLN A 105 -3.58 12.03 -11.79
C GLN A 105 -2.78 13.07 -11.00
N ARG A 106 -2.32 14.17 -11.61
CA ARG A 106 -1.55 15.19 -10.88
C ARG A 106 -2.38 15.85 -9.78
N ASP A 107 -3.66 16.06 -10.02
CA ASP A 107 -4.56 16.68 -9.04
C ASP A 107 -5.04 15.67 -7.99
N VAL A 108 -5.13 14.39 -8.36
CA VAL A 108 -5.36 13.29 -7.40
C VAL A 108 -4.12 13.06 -6.52
N ASP A 109 -2.92 13.04 -7.09
CA ASP A 109 -1.65 12.86 -6.38
C ASP A 109 -1.39 14.03 -5.44
N LYS A 110 -1.65 15.27 -5.86
CA LYS A 110 -1.58 16.44 -4.97
C LYS A 110 -2.54 16.31 -3.79
N ARG A 111 -3.79 15.92 -4.03
CA ARG A 111 -4.78 15.70 -2.95
C ARG A 111 -4.37 14.57 -2.01
N ARG A 112 -3.85 13.47 -2.55
CA ARG A 112 -3.33 12.34 -1.75
C ARG A 112 -2.11 12.72 -0.93
N ALA A 113 -1.17 13.45 -1.51
CA ALA A 113 0.00 13.96 -0.82
C ALA A 113 -0.40 14.89 0.34
N GLN A 114 -1.33 15.81 0.10
CA GLN A 114 -1.88 16.70 1.14
C GLN A 114 -2.60 15.91 2.25
N ALA A 115 -3.41 14.92 1.89
CA ALA A 115 -4.08 14.06 2.88
C ALA A 115 -3.06 13.27 3.73
N MET A 116 -2.01 12.75 3.10
CA MET A 116 -0.94 12.01 3.78
C MET A 116 -0.10 12.91 4.69
N GLU A 117 0.16 14.16 4.29
CA GLU A 117 0.85 15.18 5.08
C GLU A 117 0.07 15.54 6.35
N ILE A 118 -1.24 15.77 6.21
CA ILE A 118 -2.15 16.06 7.33
C ILE A 118 -2.21 14.88 8.30
N GLU A 119 -2.32 13.64 7.80
CA GLU A 119 -2.30 12.43 8.65
C GLU A 119 -0.94 12.18 9.30
N GLY A 120 0.17 12.62 8.69
CA GLY A 120 1.53 12.54 9.22
C GLY A 120 1.81 13.45 10.43
N GLY A 121 0.82 14.25 10.87
CA GLY A 121 0.95 15.19 11.97
C GLY A 121 1.55 16.54 11.57
N HIS A 122 1.80 16.76 10.28
CA HIS A 122 2.06 18.09 9.76
C HIS A 122 0.70 18.74 9.52
N ASN A 123 0.25 19.58 10.45
CA ASN A 123 -0.88 20.44 10.19
C ASN A 123 -0.36 21.67 9.43
N PRO A 124 -0.56 21.78 8.10
CA PRO A 124 -0.15 22.98 7.36
C PRO A 124 -0.89 24.25 7.83
N LEU A 125 -1.91 24.12 8.69
CA LEU A 125 -2.61 25.24 9.35
C LEU A 125 -2.06 25.57 10.74
N ALA A 126 -1.00 24.88 11.20
CA ALA A 126 -0.35 25.16 12.48
C ALA A 126 0.80 26.16 12.37
N ASP A 127 1.37 26.34 11.17
CA ASP A 127 2.48 27.25 10.88
C ASP A 127 2.05 28.63 10.34
N ASP A 128 0.74 28.89 10.27
CA ASP A 128 0.21 30.24 9.99
C ASP A 128 0.40 31.13 11.24
N GLU A 129 1.63 31.59 11.46
CA GLU A 129 1.97 32.67 12.41
C GLU A 129 1.27 34.00 12.04
N ASP A 130 0.69 34.10 10.84
CA ASP A 130 0.06 35.32 10.32
C ASP A 130 -1.34 35.61 10.90
N GLY A 131 -1.89 34.75 11.77
CA GLY A 131 -3.12 35.07 12.51
C GLY A 131 -4.36 35.33 11.64
N LEU A 132 -4.36 34.88 10.38
CA LEU A 132 -5.42 35.14 9.40
C LEU A 132 -6.65 34.23 9.56
N LEU A 133 -6.61 33.28 10.50
CA LEU A 133 -7.74 32.42 10.83
C LEU A 133 -8.48 32.95 12.07
N ALA A 134 -9.67 33.48 11.84
CA ALA A 134 -10.57 33.92 12.91
C ALA A 134 -10.93 32.74 13.82
N ARG A 135 -10.45 32.78 15.07
CA ARG A 135 -10.84 31.83 16.11
C ARG A 135 -12.18 32.30 16.69
N PRO A 136 -13.22 31.46 16.76
CA PRO A 136 -14.47 31.85 17.40
C PRO A 136 -14.18 32.23 18.87
N PRO A 137 -14.70 33.36 19.36
CA PRO A 137 -14.46 33.77 20.74
C PRO A 137 -15.07 32.74 21.68
N THR A 138 -14.27 32.31 22.67
CA THR A 138 -14.74 31.47 23.77
C THR A 138 -15.82 32.22 24.52
N ILE A 139 -17.08 31.81 24.37
CA ILE A 139 -18.19 32.33 25.16
C ILE A 139 -17.96 31.82 26.59
N GLN A 140 -17.67 32.75 27.52
CA GLN A 140 -17.70 32.52 28.97
C GLN A 140 -19.13 32.57 29.49
#